data_AF-A0A2P6RH17-F1
#
_entry.id   AF-A0A2P6RH17-F1
#
_cell.length_a   1.000
_cell.length_b   1.000
_cell.length_c   1.000
_cell.angle_alpha   90.00
_cell.angle_beta   90.00
_cell.angle_gamma   90.00
#
_symmetry.space_group_name_H-M   'P 1'
#
loop_
_entity.id
_entity.type
_entity.pdbx_description
1 polymer ?
#
loop_
_entity_poly.entity_id
_entity_poly.type
_entity_poly.pdbx_seq_one_letter_code
_entity_poly.pdbx_strand_id
1 'polypeptide(L)'
;MSSWTTLVKSWDVLTFNEAWNRFQIEYKDYASVLTYIGNTWLPWKERFVFAWTGQISHFGNNVTSRAEGAHATLKKYLQVSIGGLREVKENICLAIENQFQEIKTKLASEKIHVPQKLCIPFFK
;
A
#
# COMPACT_ATOMS: atom_id res chain seq x y z
N MET A 1 -12.36 5.34 10.74
CA MET A 1 -10.95 4.94 10.55
C MET A 1 -10.19 5.40 11.78
N SER A 2 -9.61 4.44 12.50
CA SER A 2 -9.44 4.43 13.95
C SER A 2 -8.31 5.32 14.48
N SER A 3 -8.40 5.66 15.76
CA SER A 3 -7.37 6.22 16.63
C SER A 3 -6.03 5.46 16.54
N TRP A 4 -6.07 4.16 16.23
CA TRP A 4 -4.89 3.36 15.88
C TRP A 4 -4.21 3.79 14.59
N THR A 5 -4.97 4.05 13.51
CA THR A 5 -4.41 4.53 12.24
C THR A 5 -3.71 5.87 12.41
N THR A 6 -4.28 6.76 13.23
CA THR A 6 -3.66 8.05 13.57
C THR A 6 -2.32 7.85 14.28
N LEU A 7 -2.26 6.93 15.25
CA LEU A 7 -1.04 6.57 15.97
C LEU A 7 0.04 6.02 15.02
N VAL A 8 -0.31 5.07 14.14
CA VAL A 8 0.65 4.42 13.23
C VAL A 8 1.15 5.37 12.14
N LYS A 9 0.32 6.32 11.71
CA LYS A 9 0.66 7.29 10.66
C LYS A 9 1.25 8.60 11.19
N SER A 10 1.54 8.71 12.50
CA SER A 10 2.20 9.89 13.06
C SER A 10 3.51 10.20 12.32
N TRP A 11 3.67 11.46 11.93
CA TRP A 11 4.75 11.91 11.06
C TRP A 11 6.12 11.89 11.74
N ASP A 12 6.14 12.19 13.03
CA ASP A 12 7.33 12.29 13.86
C ASP A 12 7.06 11.77 15.28
N VAL A 13 8.12 11.70 16.09
CA VAL A 13 8.05 11.16 17.45
C VAL A 13 7.13 11.98 18.35
N LEU A 14 7.05 13.30 18.16
CA LEU A 14 6.21 14.18 18.96
C LEU A 14 4.72 13.90 18.69
N THR A 15 4.34 13.91 17.41
CA THR A 15 2.98 13.58 16.97
C THR A 15 2.57 12.14 17.31
N PHE A 16 3.53 11.21 17.38
CA PHE A 16 3.30 9.86 17.90
C PHE A 16 2.96 9.87 19.39
N ASN A 17 3.75 10.55 20.21
CA ASN A 17 3.52 10.60 21.65
C ASN A 17 2.17 11.27 21.99
N GLU A 18 1.81 12.34 21.29
CA GLU A 18 0.50 12.98 21.45
C GLU A 18 -0.66 12.08 21.02
N ALA A 19 -0.49 11.32 19.93
CA ALA A 19 -1.48 10.35 19.49
C ALA A 19 -1.59 9.19 20.49
N TRP A 20 -0.48 8.74 21.08
CA TRP A 20 -0.47 7.68 22.09
C TRP A 20 -1.18 8.11 23.38
N ASN A 21 -0.92 9.33 23.86
CA ASN A 21 -1.61 9.88 25.02
C ASN A 21 -3.12 9.95 24.80
N ARG A 22 -3.56 10.45 23.63
CA ARG A 22 -4.98 10.46 23.27
C ARG A 22 -5.57 9.06 23.18
N PHE A 23 -4.83 8.11 22.62
CA PHE A 23 -5.22 6.71 22.55
C PHE A 23 -5.41 6.10 23.96
N GLN A 24 -4.51 6.40 24.91
CA GLN A 24 -4.65 5.93 26.29
C GLN A 24 -5.89 6.51 27.00
N ILE A 25 -6.22 7.78 26.72
CA ILE A 25 -7.42 8.42 27.28
C ILE A 25 -8.69 7.81 26.67
N GLU A 26 -8.73 7.62 25.35
CA GLU A 26 -9.88 7.07 24.62
C GLU A 26 -10.17 5.62 25.04
N TYR A 27 -9.13 4.81 25.24
CA TYR A 27 -9.25 3.40 25.61
C TYR A 27 -9.00 3.15 27.11
N LYS A 28 -9.16 4.16 27.97
CA LYS A 28 -8.89 4.06 29.42
C LYS A 28 -9.65 2.93 30.11
N ASP A 29 -10.86 2.64 29.64
CA ASP A 29 -11.74 1.60 30.20
C ASP A 29 -11.36 0.20 29.70
N TYR A 30 -10.43 0.11 28.75
CA TYR A 30 -9.94 -1.12 28.11
C TYR A 30 -8.46 -1.37 28.46
N ALA A 31 -8.16 -1.47 29.76
CA ALA A 31 -6.79 -1.65 30.25
C ALA A 31 -6.05 -2.85 29.62
N SER A 32 -6.76 -3.94 29.30
CA SER A 32 -6.18 -5.11 28.62
C SER A 32 -5.70 -4.79 27.20
N VAL A 33 -6.43 -3.94 26.47
CA VAL A 33 -6.06 -3.49 25.13
C VAL A 33 -4.83 -2.59 25.18
N LEU A 34 -4.81 -1.64 26.12
CA LEU A 34 -3.65 -0.75 26.31
C LEU A 34 -2.39 -1.54 26.69
N THR A 35 -2.53 -2.52 27.59
CA THR A 35 -1.44 -3.41 27.99
C THR A 35 -0.95 -4.24 26.82
N TYR A 36 -1.87 -4.84 26.05
CA TYR A 36 -1.53 -5.64 24.89
C TYR A 36 -0.76 -4.84 23.84
N ILE A 37 -1.26 -3.65 23.47
CA ILE A 37 -0.59 -2.79 22.48
C ILE A 37 0.77 -2.32 23.00
N GLY A 38 0.82 -1.85 24.24
CA GLY A 38 2.05 -1.35 24.87
C GLY A 38 3.15 -2.39 24.98
N ASN A 39 2.80 -3.64 25.33
CA ASN A 39 3.78 -4.70 25.56
C ASN A 39 4.09 -5.52 24.31
N THR A 40 3.14 -5.64 23.37
CA THR A 40 3.30 -6.51 22.19
C THR A 40 3.71 -5.73 20.95
N TRP A 41 3.12 -4.55 20.71
CA TRP A 41 3.28 -3.83 19.44
C TRP A 41 4.25 -2.67 19.54
N LEU A 42 4.16 -1.83 20.59
CA LEU A 42 5.00 -0.64 20.71
C LEU A 42 6.51 -0.91 20.86
N PRO A 43 7.00 -2.08 21.35
CA PRO A 43 8.42 -2.40 21.27
C PRO A 43 8.93 -2.48 19.82
N TRP A 44 8.06 -2.81 18.87
CA TRP A 44 8.37 -2.93 17.45
C TRP A 44 7.96 -1.72 16.62
N LYS A 45 7.60 -0.59 17.24
CA LYS A 45 7.09 0.62 16.57
C LYS A 45 8.00 1.10 15.44
N GLU A 46 9.30 0.90 15.56
CA GLU A 46 10.29 1.27 14.55
C GLU A 46 10.15 0.54 13.21
N ARG A 47 9.38 -0.56 13.18
CA ARG A 47 9.15 -1.39 11.99
C ARG A 47 7.88 -1.02 11.22
N PHE A 48 6.95 -0.29 11.83
CA PHE A 48 5.63 -0.06 11.21
C PHE A 48 5.03 1.32 11.45
N VAL A 49 5.54 2.10 12.41
CA VAL A 49 5.07 3.48 12.65
C VAL A 49 5.87 4.45 11.80
N PHE A 50 5.15 5.33 11.09
CA PHE A 50 5.72 6.21 10.08
C PHE A 50 6.82 7.12 10.64
N ALA A 51 6.68 7.62 11.87
CA ALA A 51 7.68 8.44 12.56
C ALA A 51 9.11 7.84 12.57
N TRP A 52 9.22 6.51 12.53
CA TRP A 52 10.50 5.81 12.46
C TRP A 52 10.77 5.22 11.07
N THR A 53 9.76 4.61 10.43
CA THR A 53 9.96 3.95 9.12
C THR A 53 10.14 4.94 7.98
N GLY A 54 9.57 6.15 8.10
CA GLY A 54 9.56 7.19 7.07
C GLY A 54 10.90 7.89 6.86
N GLN A 55 11.91 7.61 7.69
CA GLN A 55 13.28 8.13 7.50
C GLN A 55 13.95 7.58 6.24
N ILE A 56 13.51 6.41 5.78
CA ILE A 56 13.99 5.80 4.53
C ILE A 56 12.97 6.10 3.44
N SER A 57 13.46 6.60 2.30
CA SER A 57 12.62 6.89 1.14
C SER A 57 12.19 5.59 0.45
N HIS A 58 11.04 5.05 0.85
CA HIS A 58 10.49 3.80 0.27
C HIS A 58 9.75 4.01 -1.04
N PHE A 59 9.64 5.23 -1.56
CA PHE A 59 8.90 5.59 -2.79
C PHE A 59 7.46 5.03 -2.87
N GLY A 60 6.82 4.82 -1.71
CA GLY A 60 5.49 4.21 -1.61
C GLY A 60 5.48 2.68 -1.70
N ASN A 61 6.63 2.01 -1.78
CA ASN A 61 6.75 0.56 -1.70
C ASN A 61 6.75 0.08 -0.24
N ASN A 62 5.63 0.30 0.46
CA ASN A 62 5.46 -0.15 1.84
C ASN A 62 4.99 -1.61 1.94
N VAL A 63 4.67 -2.24 0.80
CA VAL A 63 4.16 -3.61 0.69
C VAL A 63 4.82 -4.33 -0.49
N THR A 64 5.07 -5.62 -0.35
CA THR A 64 5.70 -6.45 -1.40
C THR A 64 4.73 -6.82 -2.53
N SER A 65 3.42 -6.64 -2.33
CA SER A 65 2.38 -7.09 -3.26
C SER A 65 2.54 -6.55 -4.69
N ARG A 66 2.98 -5.29 -4.85
CA ARG A 66 3.22 -4.71 -6.18
C ARG A 66 4.41 -5.38 -6.88
N ALA A 67 5.50 -5.61 -6.14
CA ALA A 67 6.69 -6.30 -6.64
C ALA A 67 6.38 -7.78 -6.95
N GLU A 68 5.65 -8.46 -6.08
CA GLU A 68 5.19 -9.84 -6.29
C GLU A 68 4.28 -9.97 -7.51
N GLY A 69 3.33 -9.05 -7.69
CA GLY A 69 2.46 -9.02 -8.87
C GLY A 69 3.22 -8.78 -10.18
N ALA A 70 4.20 -7.87 -10.18
CA ALA A 70 5.09 -7.66 -11.32
C ALA A 70 5.91 -8.93 -11.62
N HIS A 71 6.47 -9.55 -10.59
CA HIS A 71 7.25 -10.79 -10.73
C HIS A 71 6.39 -11.96 -11.23
N ALA A 72 5.18 -12.13 -10.70
CA ALA A 72 4.23 -13.14 -11.14
C ALA A 72 3.83 -12.94 -12.61
N THR A 73 3.63 -11.70 -13.03
CA THR A 73 3.37 -11.37 -14.44
C THR A 73 4.54 -11.77 -15.31
N LEU A 74 5.77 -11.38 -14.95
CA LEU A 74 6.96 -11.72 -15.73
C LEU A 74 7.16 -13.24 -15.85
N LYS A 75 6.94 -14.00 -14.77
CA LYS A 75 7.01 -15.47 -14.80
C LYS A 75 6.04 -16.09 -15.82
N LYS A 76 4.85 -15.51 -16.01
CA LYS A 76 3.89 -15.96 -17.04
C LYS A 76 4.40 -15.73 -18.47
N TYR A 77 5.29 -14.77 -18.71
CA TYR A 77 5.92 -14.62 -20.02
C TYR A 77 7.14 -15.51 -20.19
N LEU A 78 7.91 -15.70 -19.12
CA LEU A 78 9.15 -16.50 -19.18
C LEU A 78 8.90 -18.01 -19.27
N GLN A 79 7.85 -18.53 -18.62
CA GLN A 79 7.41 -19.94 -18.58
C GLN A 79 8.42 -20.95 -17.97
N VAL A 80 9.73 -20.74 -18.15
CA VAL A 80 10.82 -21.59 -17.67
C VAL A 80 11.88 -20.78 -16.92
N SER A 81 12.59 -21.42 -15.98
CA SER A 81 13.67 -20.79 -15.20
C SER A 81 15.05 -20.92 -15.84
N ILE A 82 15.17 -21.64 -16.97
CA ILE A 82 16.44 -21.99 -17.64
C ILE A 82 16.44 -21.52 -19.10
N GLY A 83 15.61 -20.53 -19.44
CA GLY A 83 15.53 -19.98 -20.80
C GLY A 83 16.84 -19.32 -21.23
N GLY A 84 17.12 -19.35 -22.55
CA GLY A 84 18.29 -18.68 -23.09
C GLY A 84 18.18 -17.15 -22.95
N LEU A 85 19.31 -16.45 -22.77
CA LEU A 85 19.32 -15.01 -22.53
C LEU A 85 18.56 -14.20 -23.59
N ARG A 86 18.66 -14.62 -24.86
CA ARG A 86 17.94 -13.99 -25.98
C ARG A 86 16.43 -14.14 -25.84
N GLU A 87 15.96 -15.35 -25.56
CA GLU A 87 14.54 -15.66 -25.37
C GLU A 87 13.97 -14.91 -24.16
N VAL A 88 14.72 -14.89 -23.05
CA VAL A 88 14.36 -14.12 -21.84
C VAL A 88 14.17 -12.65 -22.18
N LYS A 89 15.10 -12.04 -22.93
CA LYS A 89 14.99 -10.64 -23.37
C LYS A 89 13.75 -10.42 -24.25
N GLU A 90 13.55 -11.25 -25.25
CA GLU A 90 12.41 -11.16 -26.18
C GLU A 90 11.08 -11.25 -25.42
N ASN A 91 10.96 -12.18 -24.47
CA ASN A 91 9.78 -12.34 -23.62
C ASN A 91 9.56 -11.16 -22.67
N ILE A 92 10.61 -10.57 -22.10
CA ILE A 92 10.50 -9.35 -21.27
C ILE A 92 10.01 -8.18 -22.12
N CYS A 93 10.57 -7.98 -23.32
CA CYS A 93 10.13 -6.91 -24.23
C CYS A 93 8.66 -7.09 -24.63
N LEU A 94 8.24 -8.32 -24.94
CA LEU A 94 6.86 -8.65 -25.26
C LEU A 94 5.91 -8.39 -24.07
N ALA A 95 6.34 -8.71 -22.84
CA ALA A 95 5.58 -8.40 -21.63
C ALA A 95 5.34 -6.89 -21.45
N ILE A 96 6.38 -6.08 -21.64
CA ILE A 96 6.31 -4.63 -21.53
C ILE A 96 5.38 -4.04 -22.60
N GLU A 97 5.51 -4.48 -23.85
CA GLU A 97 4.67 -4.00 -24.94
C GLU A 97 3.19 -4.32 -24.70
N ASN A 98 2.89 -5.56 -24.28
CA ASN A 98 1.51 -5.96 -23.98
C ASN A 98 0.92 -5.13 -22.81
N GLN A 99 1.68 -4.91 -21.73
CA GLN A 99 1.23 -4.06 -20.63
C GLN A 99 0.98 -2.62 -21.07
N PHE A 100 1.85 -2.07 -21.92
CA PHE A 100 1.69 -0.74 -22.47
C PHE A 100 0.40 -0.63 -23.30
N GLN A 101 0.14 -1.60 -24.18
CA GLN A 101 -1.09 -1.64 -24.98
C GLN A 101 -2.35 -1.81 -24.12
N GLU A 102 -2.30 -2.62 -23.06
CA GLU A 102 -3.40 -2.74 -22.10
C GLU A 102 -3.72 -1.41 -21.42
N ILE A 103 -2.70 -0.71 -20.92
CA ILE A 103 -2.86 0.59 -20.27
C ILE A 103 -3.44 1.60 -21.26
N LYS A 104 -2.89 1.66 -22.47
CA LYS A 104 -3.38 2.54 -23.54
C LYS A 104 -4.84 2.26 -23.88
N THR A 105 -5.22 1.00 -23.99
CA THR A 105 -6.60 0.56 -24.28
C THR A 105 -7.55 0.93 -23.13
N LYS A 106 -7.15 0.69 -21.88
CA LYS A 106 -7.93 1.07 -20.68
C LYS A 106 -8.18 2.58 -20.64
N LEU A 107 -7.14 3.39 -20.81
CA LEU A 107 -7.27 4.85 -20.85
C LEU A 107 -8.16 5.33 -21.99
N ALA A 108 -8.09 4.71 -23.17
CA ALA A 108 -9.00 5.04 -24.27
C ALA A 108 -10.45 4.71 -23.92
N SER A 109 -10.71 3.55 -23.31
CA SER A 109 -12.05 3.13 -22.87
C SER A 109 -12.63 4.05 -21.79
N GLU A 110 -11.81 4.47 -20.82
CA GLU A 110 -12.21 5.40 -19.75
C GLU A 110 -12.60 6.78 -20.31
N LYS A 111 -11.92 7.26 -21.36
CA LYS A 111 -12.27 8.53 -22.03
C LYS A 111 -13.60 8.47 -22.77
N ILE A 112 -13.96 7.31 -23.31
CA ILE A 112 -15.23 7.09 -24.00
C ILE A 112 -16.37 6.93 -22.98
N HIS A 113 -16.05 6.45 -21.78
CA HIS A 113 -17.01 6.27 -20.71
C HIS A 113 -17.51 7.64 -20.22
N VAL A 114 -18.69 8.06 -20.69
CA VAL A 114 -19.43 9.17 -20.11
C VAL A 114 -19.86 8.74 -18.70
N PRO A 115 -19.41 9.41 -17.62
CA PRO A 115 -19.89 9.08 -16.29
C PRO A 115 -21.40 9.24 -16.29
N GLN A 116 -22.13 8.18 -15.91
CA GLN A 116 -23.56 8.29 -15.68
C GLN A 116 -23.73 9.30 -14.54
N LYS A 117 -24.06 10.56 -14.87
CA LYS A 117 -24.45 11.57 -13.89
C LYS A 117 -25.79 11.11 -13.31
N LEU A 118 -25.74 10.24 -12.33
CA LEU A 118 -26.84 10.07 -11.40
C LEU A 118 -26.97 11.43 -10.69
N CYS A 119 -27.86 12.28 -11.19
CA CYS A 119 -28.37 13.42 -10.45
C CYS A 119 -29.18 12.88 -9.28
N ILE A 120 -28.50 12.35 -8.27
CA ILE A 120 -29.11 12.03 -7.00
C ILE A 120 -29.28 13.39 -6.32
N PRO A 121 -30.50 13.90 -6.13
CA PRO A 121 -30.68 15.06 -5.28
C PRO A 121 -30.14 14.64 -3.92
N PHE A 122 -29.13 15.36 -3.42
CA PHE A 122 -28.76 15.27 -2.01
C PHE A 122 -30.02 15.61 -1.22
N PHE A 123 -30.70 14.59 -0.71
CA PHE A 123 -31.83 14.79 0.18
C PHE A 123 -31.31 15.49 1.44
N LYS A 124 -32.09 16.49 1.84
CA LYS A 124 -31.81 17.55 2.83
C LYS A 124 -31.26 17.04 4.16
#